data_AF-A0A971X7H8-F1
#
_entry.id   AF-A0A971X7H8-F1
#
_cell.length_a   1.000
_cell.length_b   1.000
_cell.length_c   1.000
_cell.angle_alpha   90.00
_cell.angle_beta   90.00
_cell.angle_gamma   90.00
#
_symmetry.space_group_name_H-M   'P 1'
#
loop_
_entity.id
_entity.type
_entity.pdbx_description
1 polymer ?
#
loop_
_entity_poly.entity_id
_entity_poly.type
_entity_poly.pdbx_seq_one_letter_code
_entity_poly.pdbx_strand_id
1 'polypeptide(L)'
;MQKKIDIHVHASMYKRERANRPGSTTITPEDFKVVFDKLGISKAVNLPGFSPEYPSELNFNDEACCIVQKYPDMFYWFCNINPKLTENRPEVDFSDYINFYKKLGAKGV
;
A
#
# COMPACT_ATOMS: atom_id res chain seq x y z
N MET A 1 25.68 -5.63 -9.14
CA MET A 1 24.74 -5.97 -8.04
C MET A 1 23.37 -6.23 -8.63
N GLN A 2 22.67 -7.26 -8.17
CA GLN A 2 21.31 -7.59 -8.64
C GLN A 2 20.31 -6.58 -8.05
N LYS A 3 19.41 -6.05 -8.89
CA LYS A 3 18.33 -5.15 -8.45
C LYS A 3 17.32 -5.95 -7.62
N LYS A 4 17.12 -5.57 -6.36
CA LYS A 4 16.10 -6.17 -5.48
C LYS A 4 14.78 -5.43 -5.59
N ILE A 5 13.68 -6.16 -5.50
CA ILE A 5 12.33 -5.60 -5.35
C ILE A 5 11.77 -6.16 -4.05
N ASP A 6 11.27 -5.27 -3.19
CA ASP A 6 10.52 -5.66 -1.99
C ASP A 6 9.03 -5.81 -2.37
N ILE A 7 8.40 -6.92 -2.06
CA ILE A 7 7.01 -7.18 -2.44
C ILE A 7 6.01 -6.68 -1.39
N HIS A 8 6.47 -6.17 -0.24
CA HIS A 8 5.57 -5.80 0.84
C HIS A 8 6.09 -4.63 1.68
N VAL A 9 5.51 -3.44 1.47
CA VAL A 9 5.66 -2.31 2.38
C VAL A 9 4.34 -1.59 2.63
N HIS A 10 4.26 -0.83 3.72
CA HIS A 10 3.16 0.09 4.01
C HIS A 10 3.72 1.50 4.14
N ALA A 11 3.54 2.32 3.11
CA ALA A 11 3.92 3.73 3.12
C ALA A 11 2.70 4.61 3.37
N SER A 12 2.88 5.64 4.19
CA SER A 12 1.88 6.69 4.40
C SER A 12 2.38 8.01 3.81
N MET A 13 1.47 8.82 3.28
CA MET A 13 1.83 10.13 2.74
C MET A 13 2.35 11.09 3.82
N TYR A 14 1.92 10.89 5.07
CA TYR A 14 2.27 11.76 6.18
C TYR A 14 2.84 10.95 7.34
N LYS A 15 3.89 11.50 7.94
CA LYS A 15 4.45 11.00 9.18
C LYS A 15 3.53 11.34 10.34
N ARG A 16 3.06 10.33 11.05
CA ARG A 16 2.14 10.46 12.19
C ARG A 16 2.50 9.45 13.26
N GLU A 17 2.37 9.82 14.52
CA GLU A 17 2.44 8.85 15.60
C GLU A 17 1.26 7.89 15.51
N ARG A 18 1.54 6.61 15.74
CA ARG A 18 0.53 5.56 15.66
C ARG A 18 -0.25 5.53 16.96
N ALA A 19 -1.56 5.76 16.88
CA ALA A 19 -2.44 5.78 18.05
C ALA A 19 -2.37 4.48 18.87
N ASN A 20 -2.16 3.33 18.23
CA ASN A 20 -2.05 2.03 18.90
C ASN A 20 -0.62 1.65 19.32
N ARG A 21 0.39 2.49 19.02
CA ARG A 21 1.81 2.25 19.31
C ARG A 21 2.52 3.57 19.62
N PRO A 22 2.34 4.12 20.84
CA PRO A 22 3.04 5.33 21.27
C PRO A 22 4.56 5.21 21.09
N GLY A 23 5.21 6.27 20.60
CA GLY A 23 6.62 6.29 20.25
C GLY A 23 6.97 5.68 18.88
N SER A 24 6.00 5.11 18.16
CA SER A 24 6.16 4.64 16.78
C SER A 24 5.47 5.58 15.80
N THR A 25 6.11 5.84 14.65
CA THR A 25 5.52 6.63 13.57
C THR A 25 5.21 5.78 12.33
N THR A 26 4.28 6.24 11.51
CA THR A 26 4.14 5.78 10.13
C THR A 26 5.42 6.10 9.33
N ILE A 27 5.69 5.31 8.29
CA ILE A 27 6.89 5.45 7.45
C ILE A 27 6.48 6.15 6.15
N THR A 28 7.15 7.26 5.82
CA THR A 28 6.89 7.98 4.57
C THR A 28 7.72 7.43 3.41
N PRO A 29 7.39 7.76 2.15
CA PRO A 29 8.25 7.52 1.01
C PRO A 29 9.71 7.95 1.23
N GLU A 30 9.95 9.11 1.81
CA GLU A 30 11.29 9.63 2.10
C GLU A 30 12.03 8.77 3.12
N ASP A 31 11.35 8.30 4.17
CA ASP A 31 11.93 7.38 5.14
C ASP A 31 12.32 6.04 4.44
N PHE A 32 11.44 5.53 3.57
CA PHE A 32 11.73 4.33 2.79
C PHE A 32 12.92 4.50 1.85
N LYS A 33 13.12 5.67 1.24
CA LYS A 33 14.27 5.93 0.35
C LYS A 33 15.59 5.62 1.05
N VAL A 34 15.74 6.06 2.30
CA VAL A 34 16.94 5.82 3.11
C VAL A 34 17.17 4.32 3.33
N VAL A 35 16.11 3.58 3.62
CA VAL A 35 16.17 2.13 3.83
C VAL A 35 16.48 1.40 2.53
N PHE A 36 15.83 1.79 1.43
CA PHE A 36 16.01 1.17 0.13
C PHE A 36 17.44 1.33 -0.39
N ASP A 37 18.02 2.53 -0.26
CA ASP A 37 19.40 2.80 -0.64
C ASP A 37 20.38 1.94 0.16
N LYS A 38 20.15 1.83 1.48
CA LYS A 38 20.99 1.01 2.36
C LYS A 38 20.93 -0.48 2.04
N LEU A 39 19.76 -1.00 1.63
CA LEU A 39 19.54 -2.43 1.37
C LEU A 39 19.73 -2.84 -0.10
N GLY A 40 19.93 -1.87 -0.99
CA GLY A 40 19.99 -2.08 -2.44
C GLY A 40 18.64 -2.47 -3.04
N ILE A 41 17.54 -1.95 -2.48
CA ILE A 41 16.17 -2.13 -3.00
C ILE A 41 15.93 -1.06 -4.06
N SER A 42 15.55 -1.50 -5.25
CA SER A 42 15.30 -0.61 -6.38
C SER A 42 13.85 -0.12 -6.47
N LYS A 43 12.91 -0.94 -5.98
CA LYS A 43 11.48 -0.63 -5.93
C LYS A 43 10.79 -1.48 -4.89
N ALA A 44 9.67 -1.03 -4.35
CA ALA A 44 8.82 -1.82 -3.46
C ALA A 44 7.36 -1.84 -3.90
N VAL A 45 6.58 -2.84 -3.52
CA VAL A 45 5.12 -2.83 -3.67
C VAL A 45 4.50 -2.24 -2.41
N ASN A 46 3.85 -1.08 -2.55
CA ASN A 46 3.08 -0.45 -1.49
C ASN A 46 1.70 -1.12 -1.36
N LEU A 47 1.39 -1.65 -0.18
CA LEU A 47 0.10 -2.26 0.12
C LEU A 47 -0.71 -1.31 1.02
N PRO A 48 -1.94 -0.97 0.65
CA PRO A 48 -2.86 -0.30 1.55
C PRO A 48 -3.23 -1.24 2.71
N GLY A 49 -3.04 -0.75 3.92
CA GLY A 49 -3.45 -1.42 5.16
C GLY A 49 -4.83 -0.93 5.57
N PHE A 50 -5.87 -1.72 5.28
CA PHE A 50 -7.22 -1.46 5.76
C PHE A 50 -7.80 -2.73 6.40
N SER A 51 -8.21 -2.61 7.66
CA SER A 51 -9.01 -3.60 8.38
C SER A 51 -10.19 -2.87 9.01
N PRO A 52 -11.40 -2.96 8.43
CA PRO A 52 -12.57 -2.26 8.98
C PRO A 52 -12.92 -2.72 10.40
N GLU A 53 -12.56 -3.94 10.77
CA GLU A 53 -12.80 -4.50 12.11
C GLU A 53 -11.79 -3.98 13.14
N TYR A 54 -10.60 -3.57 12.71
CA TYR A 54 -9.52 -3.07 13.57
C TYR A 54 -8.75 -1.95 12.87
N PRO A 55 -9.31 -0.72 12.79
CA PRO A 55 -8.70 0.41 12.11
C PRO A 55 -7.57 1.00 12.94
N SER A 56 -6.53 0.20 13.18
CA SER A 56 -5.35 0.64 13.91
C SER A 56 -4.42 1.51 13.05
N GLU A 57 -4.51 1.33 11.73
CA GLU A 57 -3.95 2.17 10.68
C GLU A 57 -4.96 2.16 9.52
N LEU A 58 -5.33 3.34 9.03
CA LEU A 58 -6.19 3.50 7.86
C LEU A 58 -5.32 3.96 6.70
N ASN A 59 -4.99 3.04 5.80
CA ASN A 59 -4.32 3.36 4.54
C ASN A 59 -5.15 2.77 3.40
N PHE A 60 -5.81 3.66 2.67
CA PHE A 60 -6.79 3.31 1.64
C PHE A 60 -6.15 3.16 0.26
N ASN A 61 -6.83 2.49 -0.66
CA ASN A 61 -6.40 2.38 -2.07
C ASN A 61 -6.05 3.73 -2.70
N ASP A 62 -6.81 4.77 -2.37
CA ASP A 62 -6.59 6.12 -2.92
C ASP A 62 -5.26 6.71 -2.44
N GLU A 63 -4.87 6.49 -1.19
CA GLU A 63 -3.57 6.93 -0.67
C GLU A 63 -2.44 6.14 -1.33
N ALA A 64 -2.57 4.81 -1.42
CA ALA A 64 -1.58 3.97 -2.08
C ALA A 64 -1.38 4.35 -3.56
N CYS A 65 -2.47 4.62 -4.28
CA CYS A 65 -2.46 5.10 -5.65
C CYS A 65 -1.75 6.48 -5.75
N CYS A 66 -2.10 7.43 -4.88
CA CYS A 66 -1.46 8.75 -4.82
C CYS A 66 0.05 8.65 -4.55
N ILE A 67 0.48 7.77 -3.65
CA ILE A 67 1.90 7.54 -3.36
C ILE A 67 2.64 7.07 -4.61
N VAL A 68 2.12 6.08 -5.34
CA VAL A 68 2.79 5.58 -6.55
C VAL A 68 2.81 6.63 -7.65
N GLN A 69 1.77 7.46 -7.78
CA GLN A 69 1.76 8.57 -8.74
C GLN A 69 2.82 9.63 -8.41
N LYS A 70 3.06 9.90 -7.12
CA LYS A 70 4.05 10.90 -6.67
C LYS A 70 5.48 10.36 -6.64
N TYR A 71 5.66 9.06 -6.37
CA TYR A 71 6.96 8.39 -6.26
C TYR A 71 7.04 7.17 -7.20
N PRO A 72 6.83 7.35 -8.52
CA PRO A 72 6.67 6.24 -9.47
C PRO A 72 7.94 5.42 -9.64
N ASP A 73 9.12 5.98 -9.34
CA ASP A 73 10.40 5.27 -9.41
C ASP A 73 10.66 4.39 -8.19
N MET A 74 9.96 4.65 -7.09
CA MET A 74 10.18 3.95 -5.82
C MET A 74 9.18 2.83 -5.56
N PHE A 75 7.97 2.95 -6.12
CA PHE A 75 6.88 2.04 -5.78
C PHE A 75 6.15 1.45 -6.99
N TYR A 76 5.71 0.21 -6.82
CA TYR A 76 4.48 -0.34 -7.39
C TYR A 76 3.40 -0.32 -6.30
N TRP A 77 2.17 -0.73 -6.62
CA TRP A 77 1.15 -0.95 -5.59
C TRP A 77 0.22 -2.10 -5.95
N PHE A 78 -0.35 -2.70 -4.92
CA PHE A 78 -1.51 -3.60 -5.00
C PHE A 78 -2.73 -2.89 -4.40
N CYS A 79 -3.93 -3.22 -4.87
CA CYS A 79 -5.15 -2.67 -4.30
C CYS A 79 -5.73 -3.61 -3.24
N ASN A 80 -6.22 -3.08 -2.14
CA ASN A 80 -6.98 -3.85 -1.17
C ASN A 80 -8.41 -4.05 -1.67
N ILE A 81 -8.90 -5.29 -1.65
CA ILE A 81 -10.31 -5.62 -1.85
C ILE A 81 -10.81 -6.25 -0.56
N ASN A 82 -11.78 -5.60 0.09
CA ASN A 82 -12.46 -6.19 1.22
C ASN A 82 -13.75 -6.88 0.75
N PRO A 83 -13.92 -8.20 1.01
CA PRO A 83 -15.10 -8.94 0.58
C PRO A 83 -16.44 -8.38 1.08
N LYS A 84 -16.42 -7.62 2.19
CA LYS A 84 -17.60 -6.99 2.78
C LYS A 84 -17.99 -5.64 2.15
N LEU A 85 -17.24 -5.14 1.17
CA LEU A 85 -17.58 -3.88 0.48
C LEU A 85 -18.86 -3.99 -0.34
N THR A 86 -19.24 -5.20 -0.74
CA THR A 86 -20.41 -5.49 -1.55
C THR A 86 -21.35 -6.42 -0.77
N GLU A 87 -21.16 -7.72 -0.91
CA GLU A 87 -21.92 -8.77 -0.25
C GLU A 87 -20.93 -9.72 0.42
N ASN A 88 -21.11 -10.03 1.70
CA ASN A 88 -20.21 -10.95 2.41
C ASN A 88 -20.52 -12.41 2.02
N ARG A 89 -20.26 -12.77 0.76
CA ARG A 89 -20.55 -14.08 0.15
C ARG A 89 -19.35 -14.57 -0.66
N PRO A 90 -19.08 -15.88 -0.70
CA PRO A 90 -17.92 -16.42 -1.41
C PRO A 90 -18.03 -16.34 -2.94
N GLU A 91 -19.23 -16.15 -3.50
CA GLU A 91 -19.45 -16.07 -4.94
C GLU A 91 -19.42 -14.65 -5.52
N VAL A 92 -19.12 -13.63 -4.71
CA VAL A 92 -19.09 -12.26 -5.21
C VAL A 92 -18.05 -12.09 -6.30
N ASP A 93 -18.49 -11.53 -7.43
CA ASP A 93 -17.61 -11.11 -8.50
C ASP A 93 -17.01 -9.72 -8.21
N PHE A 94 -15.70 -9.69 -7.96
CA PHE A 94 -14.94 -8.46 -7.75
C PHE A 94 -14.32 -7.89 -9.04
N SER A 95 -14.65 -8.44 -10.21
CA SER A 95 -14.03 -8.08 -11.48
C SER A 95 -14.06 -6.57 -11.74
N ASP A 96 -15.19 -5.90 -11.52
CA ASP A 96 -15.30 -4.45 -11.75
C ASP A 96 -14.38 -3.63 -10.83
N TYR A 97 -14.27 -4.00 -9.55
CA TYR A 97 -13.39 -3.35 -8.58
C TYR A 97 -11.91 -3.58 -8.91
N ILE A 98 -11.53 -4.81 -9.23
CA ILE A 98 -10.16 -5.15 -9.61
C ILE A 98 -9.79 -4.46 -10.92
N ASN A 99 -10.69 -4.47 -11.92
CA ASN A 99 -10.45 -3.80 -13.20
C ASN A 99 -10.36 -2.28 -13.05
N PHE A 100 -11.11 -1.67 -12.14
CA PHE A 100 -10.99 -0.26 -11.82
C PHE A 100 -9.57 0.07 -11.31
N TYR A 101 -9.08 -0.63 -10.28
CA TYR A 101 -7.75 -0.34 -9.73
C TYR A 101 -6.60 -0.74 -10.67
N LYS A 102 -6.79 -1.79 -11.48
CA LYS A 102 -5.86 -2.16 -12.55
C LYS A 102 -5.68 -1.03 -13.57
N LYS A 103 -6.77 -0.34 -13.96
CA LYS A 103 -6.69 0.86 -14.83
C LYS A 103 -5.92 2.00 -14.17
N LEU A 104 -5.96 2.11 -12.85
CA LEU A 104 -5.17 3.07 -12.05
C LEU A 104 -3.72 2.61 -11.80
N GLY A 105 -3.31 1.46 -12.35
CA GLY A 105 -1.94 0.99 -12.31
C GLY A 105 -1.63 -0.04 -11.21
N ALA A 106 -2.63 -0.50 -10.46
CA ALA A 106 -2.44 -1.59 -9.50
C ALA A 106 -1.90 -2.84 -10.22
N LYS A 107 -0.92 -3.48 -9.61
CA LYS A 107 -0.23 -4.67 -10.16
C LYS A 107 -0.70 -5.98 -9.55
N GLY A 108 -1.57 -5.91 -8.55
CA GLY A 108 -2.08 -7.05 -7.79
C GLY A 108 -3.13 -6.59 -6.77
N VAL A 109 -3.56 -7.54 -5.95
CA VAL A 109 -4.52 -7.36 -4.84
C VAL A 109 -3.82 -7.72 -3.54
#